data_AF-A0A1Y3NLE9-F1
#
_entry.id   AF-A0A1Y3NLE9-F1
#
_cell.length_a   1.000
_cell.length_b   1.000
_cell.length_c   1.000
_cell.angle_alpha   90.00
_cell.angle_beta   90.00
_cell.angle_gamma   90.00
#
_symmetry.space_group_name_H-M   'P 1'
#
loop_
_entity.id
_entity.type
_entity.pdbx_description
1 polymer ?
#
loop_
_entity_poly.entity_id
_entity_poly.type
_entity_poly.pdbx_seq_one_letter_code
_entity_poly.pdbx_strand_id
1 'polypeptide(L)'
;MCGPEHGICPGSSCCSQYGYCGVTDKHCGEGCQSEFGKCGITKKVTTTTTVVKKVTTTKQSSLTVTKKISTNGLCGGTNGSCPSGQCCSKYGYCGSDEEYCGTGCQSEFGQCGKIIKETVKGFKYYNKCINKNEWALTFDDGPYNNDEALLDLLKRKKVNATFFINGNNVMSIKTAKAKKIIQRMDKEGHIVASHTWSHINIAEKSKQELIKEMTQLEDYIYKYIGKKPAFMRPPYGAGDGNLEVAKTLKSLGYTAACMWNVDTLDWDKSGNIDYALKEFKKYLGKPILSLNHNYYKDITEKKLLSLVESEIDFMISNGYKPVTMDKCLGLKAYQ
;
A
#
# COMPACT_ATOMS: atom_id res chain seq x y z
N MET A 1 14.02 -19.34 22.80
CA MET A 1 13.56 -20.33 23.80
C MET A 1 12.49 -19.67 24.67
N CYS A 2 11.69 -20.44 25.37
CA CYS A 2 10.60 -19.98 26.24
C CYS A 2 10.50 -20.88 27.46
N GLY A 3 9.84 -20.39 28.51
CA GLY A 3 9.71 -21.08 29.79
C GLY A 3 10.09 -20.19 30.97
N PRO A 4 10.07 -20.71 32.20
CA PRO A 4 10.29 -19.93 33.42
C PRO A 4 11.58 -19.11 33.43
N GLU A 5 12.65 -19.61 32.80
CA GLU A 5 13.96 -18.95 32.73
C GLU A 5 14.19 -18.14 31.44
N HIS A 6 13.28 -18.25 30.45
CA HIS A 6 13.49 -17.70 29.11
C HIS A 6 12.35 -16.80 28.60
N GLY A 7 11.26 -16.68 29.36
CA GLY A 7 10.15 -15.77 29.07
C GLY A 7 9.16 -16.29 28.01
N ILE A 8 8.32 -15.38 27.54
CA ILE A 8 7.18 -15.66 26.66
C ILE A 8 7.62 -15.63 25.19
N CYS A 9 7.05 -16.52 24.37
CA CYS A 9 7.29 -16.52 22.94
C CYS A 9 6.79 -15.24 22.23
N PRO A 10 7.54 -14.71 21.24
CA PRO A 10 7.13 -13.54 20.49
C PRO A 10 5.93 -13.83 19.56
N GLY A 11 5.05 -12.84 19.44
CA GLY A 11 3.86 -12.88 18.59
C GLY A 11 2.79 -13.85 19.08
N SER A 12 2.10 -14.52 18.15
CA SER A 12 1.07 -15.53 18.44
C SER A 12 1.63 -16.96 18.48
N SER A 13 2.92 -17.12 18.85
CA SER A 13 3.59 -18.42 18.89
C SER A 13 3.31 -19.18 20.19
N CYS A 14 3.34 -20.51 20.10
CA CYS A 14 3.16 -21.43 21.22
C CYS A 14 4.52 -21.77 21.86
N CYS A 15 4.53 -22.04 23.16
CA CYS A 15 5.72 -22.51 23.87
C CYS A 15 5.58 -24.02 24.11
N SER A 16 6.39 -24.83 23.43
CA SER A 16 6.35 -26.29 23.56
C SER A 16 6.76 -26.75 24.98
N GLN A 17 6.47 -28.01 25.33
CA GLN A 17 6.97 -28.66 26.56
C GLN A 17 8.51 -28.65 26.69
N TYR A 18 9.24 -28.50 25.57
CA TYR A 18 10.71 -28.48 25.55
C TYR A 18 11.31 -27.07 25.58
N GLY A 19 10.50 -26.02 25.78
CA GLY A 19 10.99 -24.65 25.90
C GLY A 19 11.35 -23.96 24.57
N TYR A 20 10.74 -24.38 23.47
CA TYR A 20 10.88 -23.74 22.15
C TYR A 20 9.60 -23.07 21.68
N CYS A 21 9.78 -21.94 20.98
CA CYS A 21 8.69 -21.17 20.37
C CYS A 21 8.40 -21.66 18.97
N GLY A 22 7.12 -21.88 18.65
CA GLY A 22 6.70 -22.23 17.29
C GLY A 22 5.19 -22.22 17.12
N VAL A 23 4.73 -22.35 15.87
CA VAL A 23 3.30 -22.24 15.50
C VAL A 23 2.71 -23.57 14.99
N THR A 24 3.44 -24.67 15.13
CA THR A 24 2.99 -25.99 14.67
C THR A 24 2.37 -26.80 15.80
N ASP A 25 1.63 -27.87 15.47
CA ASP A 25 1.00 -28.76 16.46
C ASP A 25 1.99 -29.32 17.49
N LYS A 26 3.27 -29.52 17.12
CA LYS A 26 4.33 -29.94 18.05
C LYS A 26 4.64 -28.89 19.13
N HIS A 27 4.35 -27.62 18.86
CA HIS A 27 4.55 -26.51 19.79
C HIS A 27 3.25 -26.12 20.50
N CYS A 28 2.11 -26.24 19.81
CA CYS A 28 0.80 -25.77 20.27
C CYS A 28 -0.09 -26.86 20.87
N GLY A 29 0.31 -28.13 20.72
CA GLY A 29 -0.43 -29.31 21.17
C GLY A 29 -0.17 -29.69 22.62
N GLU A 30 -0.22 -30.99 22.91
CA GLU A 30 -0.09 -31.54 24.26
C GLU A 30 1.27 -31.17 24.89
N GLY A 31 1.24 -30.68 26.14
CA GLY A 31 2.41 -30.19 26.85
C GLY A 31 2.82 -28.74 26.54
N CYS A 32 2.07 -28.02 25.71
CA CYS A 32 2.31 -26.59 25.52
C CYS A 32 2.17 -25.80 26.85
N GLN A 33 3.14 -24.94 27.15
CA GLN A 33 3.20 -24.15 28.38
C GLN A 33 2.43 -22.83 28.21
N SER A 34 1.18 -22.79 28.69
CA SER A 34 0.25 -21.67 28.44
C SER A 34 0.65 -20.33 29.09
N GLU A 35 1.52 -20.37 30.09
CA GLU A 35 2.09 -19.17 30.72
C GLU A 35 3.16 -18.49 29.85
N PHE A 36 3.75 -19.23 28.90
CA PHE A 36 4.86 -18.77 28.06
C PHE A 36 4.54 -18.80 26.55
N GLY A 37 3.33 -19.21 26.16
CA GLY A 37 2.87 -19.18 24.77
C GLY A 37 1.38 -19.55 24.59
N LYS A 38 0.84 -19.36 23.38
CA LYS A 38 -0.61 -19.53 23.12
C LYS A 38 -1.01 -20.98 22.79
N CYS A 39 -1.28 -21.79 23.81
CA CYS A 39 -1.62 -23.22 23.64
C CYS A 39 -3.05 -23.48 23.14
N GLY A 40 -3.25 -24.58 22.41
CA GLY A 40 -4.58 -25.01 21.95
C GLY A 40 -5.03 -24.48 20.58
N ILE A 41 -4.14 -23.85 19.81
CA ILE A 41 -4.44 -23.44 18.43
C ILE A 41 -4.05 -24.58 17.46
N THR A 42 -4.90 -25.58 17.30
CA THR A 42 -4.80 -26.52 16.18
C THR A 42 -5.98 -26.30 15.24
N LYS A 43 -5.71 -25.82 14.02
CA LYS A 43 -6.71 -25.66 12.96
C LYS A 43 -7.13 -27.05 12.47
N LYS A 44 -8.26 -27.57 12.96
CA LYS A 44 -8.98 -28.66 12.30
C LYS A 44 -9.91 -28.07 11.26
N VAL A 45 -9.49 -28.09 9.99
CA VAL A 45 -10.35 -27.79 8.84
C VAL A 45 -11.46 -28.83 8.80
N THR A 46 -12.70 -28.41 9.05
CA THR A 46 -13.88 -29.24 8.80
C THR A 46 -14.81 -28.47 7.87
N THR A 47 -14.88 -28.97 6.64
CA THR A 47 -15.80 -28.54 5.59
C THR A 47 -17.21 -28.99 5.96
N THR A 48 -18.17 -28.06 6.13
CA THR A 48 -19.58 -28.44 6.21
C THR A 48 -20.47 -27.54 5.37
N THR A 49 -21.14 -28.24 4.46
CA THR A 49 -22.13 -27.87 3.46
C THR A 49 -23.31 -27.07 4.04
N THR A 50 -23.71 -26.04 3.33
CA THR A 50 -24.86 -25.18 3.62
C THR A 50 -26.17 -25.94 3.43
N VAL A 51 -27.00 -26.03 4.47
CA VAL A 51 -28.44 -26.35 4.34
C VAL A 51 -29.22 -25.23 5.00
N VAL A 52 -30.01 -24.55 4.17
CA VAL A 52 -30.95 -23.49 4.56
C VAL A 52 -32.10 -24.10 5.36
N LYS A 53 -32.31 -23.61 6.60
CA LYS A 53 -33.61 -23.69 7.26
C LYS A 53 -34.03 -22.31 7.77
N LYS A 54 -35.12 -21.84 7.17
CA LYS A 54 -36.04 -20.80 7.63
C LYS A 54 -36.61 -21.21 8.99
N VAL A 55 -36.84 -20.28 9.93
CA VAL A 55 -38.00 -20.24 10.85
C VAL A 55 -37.93 -19.04 11.82
N THR A 56 -39.05 -18.30 11.79
CA THR A 56 -39.70 -17.39 12.76
C THR A 56 -38.96 -16.27 13.48
N THR A 57 -39.41 -15.07 13.13
CA THR A 57 -39.60 -13.89 13.97
C THR A 57 -40.39 -14.18 15.25
N THR A 58 -39.78 -13.90 16.39
CA THR A 58 -40.47 -13.53 17.63
C THR A 58 -40.16 -12.08 17.96
N LYS A 59 -41.23 -11.29 18.10
CA LYS A 59 -41.23 -9.89 18.52
C LYS A 59 -41.00 -9.88 20.03
N GLN A 60 -39.96 -9.21 20.52
CA GLN A 60 -39.85 -8.93 21.96
C GLN A 60 -39.35 -7.50 22.21
N SER A 61 -40.31 -6.70 22.69
CA SER A 61 -40.23 -5.50 23.52
C SER A 61 -38.83 -4.94 23.81
N SER A 62 -38.48 -3.80 23.19
CA SER A 62 -37.29 -3.02 23.51
C SER A 62 -37.60 -1.96 24.56
N LEU A 63 -37.28 -2.25 25.82
CA LEU A 63 -37.09 -1.22 26.84
C LEU A 63 -35.84 -0.40 26.48
N THR A 64 -36.02 0.89 26.22
CA THR A 64 -34.95 1.84 25.92
C THR A 64 -34.14 2.13 27.18
N VAL A 65 -33.11 1.34 27.44
CA VAL A 65 -32.03 1.68 28.37
C VAL A 65 -31.03 2.56 27.62
N THR A 66 -30.89 3.81 28.05
CA THR A 66 -29.81 4.69 27.60
C THR A 66 -28.46 4.05 27.92
N LYS A 67 -27.83 3.46 26.90
CA LYS A 67 -26.57 2.72 27.00
C LYS A 67 -25.42 3.67 27.34
N LYS A 68 -24.83 3.51 28.53
CA LYS A 68 -23.61 4.23 28.97
C LYS A 68 -22.49 4.01 27.95
N ILE A 69 -21.82 5.08 27.51
CA ILE A 69 -20.64 4.99 26.64
C ILE A 69 -19.42 4.73 27.52
N SER A 70 -18.63 3.73 27.15
CA SER A 70 -17.38 3.36 27.81
C SER A 70 -16.31 4.44 27.64
N THR A 71 -15.65 4.80 28.74
CA THR A 71 -14.54 5.76 28.77
C THR A 71 -13.21 5.13 29.17
N ASN A 72 -13.20 3.83 29.51
CA ASN A 72 -12.03 3.09 29.97
C ASN A 72 -11.59 1.99 29.00
N GLY A 73 -12.19 1.95 27.80
CA GLY A 73 -11.87 0.96 26.76
C GLY A 73 -12.49 -0.42 26.98
N LEU A 74 -13.29 -0.62 28.02
CA LEU A 74 -14.03 -1.86 28.27
C LEU A 74 -15.47 -1.76 27.78
N CYS A 75 -16.05 -2.84 27.27
CA CYS A 75 -17.42 -2.87 26.79
C CYS A 75 -18.14 -4.16 27.18
N GLY A 76 -19.46 -4.19 27.01
CA GLY A 76 -20.30 -5.32 27.39
C GLY A 76 -21.37 -4.92 28.41
N GLY A 77 -22.17 -5.89 28.85
CA GLY A 77 -23.35 -5.66 29.70
C GLY A 77 -23.11 -4.83 30.96
N THR A 78 -21.91 -4.90 31.54
CA THR A 78 -21.52 -4.13 32.74
C THR A 78 -20.77 -2.84 32.44
N ASN A 79 -20.04 -2.78 31.31
CA ASN A 79 -19.12 -1.69 30.98
C ASN A 79 -19.69 -0.66 30.00
N GLY A 80 -20.82 -0.97 29.36
CA GLY A 80 -21.47 -0.09 28.40
C GLY A 80 -20.99 -0.31 26.96
N SER A 81 -21.33 0.62 26.08
CA SER A 81 -21.03 0.56 24.64
C SER A 81 -19.75 1.30 24.29
N CYS A 82 -19.03 0.80 23.29
CA CYS A 82 -17.85 1.47 22.78
C CYS A 82 -18.18 2.83 22.15
N PRO A 83 -17.21 3.75 22.14
CA PRO A 83 -17.30 5.01 21.40
C PRO A 83 -17.67 4.81 19.93
N SER A 84 -18.20 5.86 19.30
CA SER A 84 -18.59 5.82 17.90
C SER A 84 -17.44 5.33 17.01
N GLY A 85 -17.73 4.34 16.17
CA GLY A 85 -16.78 3.74 15.24
C GLY A 85 -15.93 2.61 15.78
N GLN A 86 -16.10 2.24 17.06
CA GLN A 86 -15.41 1.10 17.66
C GLN A 86 -16.34 -0.11 17.82
N CYS A 87 -15.74 -1.28 17.74
CA CYS A 87 -16.31 -2.59 17.94
C CYS A 87 -16.05 -3.05 19.36
N CYS A 88 -17.02 -3.76 19.93
CA CYS A 88 -16.83 -4.43 21.21
C CYS A 88 -16.39 -5.85 20.94
N SER A 89 -15.14 -6.19 21.21
CA SER A 89 -14.61 -7.53 20.97
C SER A 89 -15.35 -8.58 21.80
N LYS A 90 -15.20 -9.86 21.43
CA LYS A 90 -15.71 -10.98 22.24
C LYS A 90 -15.15 -11.02 23.67
N TYR A 91 -14.05 -10.29 23.92
CA TYR A 91 -13.38 -10.19 25.21
C TYR A 91 -13.80 -8.95 26.02
N GLY A 92 -14.72 -8.13 25.51
CA GLY A 92 -15.22 -6.97 26.24
C GLY A 92 -14.29 -5.76 26.19
N TYR A 93 -13.56 -5.58 25.08
CA TYR A 93 -12.70 -4.42 24.84
C TYR A 93 -13.15 -3.66 23.60
N CYS A 94 -12.95 -2.34 23.62
CA CYS A 94 -13.23 -1.48 22.49
C CYS A 94 -12.02 -1.32 21.58
N GLY A 95 -12.23 -1.44 20.27
CA GLY A 95 -11.21 -1.23 19.24
C GLY A 95 -11.81 -1.26 17.83
N SER A 96 -11.01 -1.03 16.80
CA SER A 96 -11.52 -0.81 15.42
C SER A 96 -10.94 -1.74 14.35
N ASP A 97 -10.01 -2.61 14.72
CA ASP A 97 -9.41 -3.59 13.81
C ASP A 97 -10.19 -4.92 13.78
N GLU A 98 -9.71 -5.88 12.97
CA GLU A 98 -10.36 -7.18 12.77
C GLU A 98 -10.48 -8.00 14.07
N GLU A 99 -9.58 -7.83 15.04
CA GLU A 99 -9.62 -8.56 16.32
C GLU A 99 -10.82 -8.12 17.18
N TYR A 100 -11.21 -6.84 17.08
CA TYR A 100 -12.38 -6.30 17.77
C TYR A 100 -13.66 -6.42 16.95
N CYS A 101 -13.56 -6.22 15.64
CA CYS A 101 -14.70 -6.12 14.72
C CYS A 101 -15.10 -7.43 14.05
N GLY A 102 -14.25 -8.45 14.13
CA GLY A 102 -14.43 -9.77 13.52
C GLY A 102 -15.36 -10.70 14.30
N THR A 103 -15.12 -12.00 14.18
CA THR A 103 -15.98 -13.05 14.75
C THR A 103 -16.08 -12.95 16.27
N GLY A 104 -17.32 -12.85 16.78
CA GLY A 104 -17.61 -12.75 18.21
C GLY A 104 -17.72 -11.31 18.73
N CYS A 105 -17.59 -10.31 17.87
CA CYS A 105 -17.88 -8.94 18.23
C CYS A 105 -19.33 -8.82 18.78
N GLN A 106 -19.48 -8.12 19.90
CA GLN A 106 -20.74 -7.92 20.62
C GLN A 106 -21.49 -6.72 20.01
N SER A 107 -22.38 -6.97 19.05
CA SER A 107 -23.08 -5.94 18.27
C SER A 107 -23.99 -5.04 19.09
N GLU A 108 -24.39 -5.49 20.27
CA GLU A 108 -25.10 -4.68 21.24
C GLU A 108 -24.25 -3.56 21.84
N PHE A 109 -22.93 -3.72 21.90
CA PHE A 109 -22.01 -2.81 22.58
C PHE A 109 -20.96 -2.19 21.65
N GLY A 110 -21.02 -2.43 20.33
CA GLY A 110 -20.11 -1.84 19.34
C GLY A 110 -20.51 -2.15 17.89
N GLN A 111 -19.78 -1.57 16.93
CA GLN A 111 -20.12 -1.60 15.51
C GLN A 111 -19.52 -2.81 14.74
N CYS A 112 -19.98 -4.02 15.06
CA CYS A 112 -19.45 -5.27 14.51
C CYS A 112 -19.59 -5.41 12.99
N GLY A 113 -18.63 -6.11 12.36
CA GLY A 113 -18.61 -6.35 10.92
C GLY A 113 -18.25 -5.13 10.06
N LYS A 114 -18.00 -3.97 10.68
CA LYS A 114 -17.43 -2.79 10.04
C LYS A 114 -15.98 -2.66 10.53
N ILE A 115 -15.01 -3.16 9.77
CA ILE A 115 -13.64 -2.68 9.92
C ILE A 115 -13.66 -1.23 9.45
N ILE A 116 -13.77 -0.29 10.39
CA ILE A 116 -13.64 1.12 10.07
C ILE A 116 -12.15 1.35 9.86
N LYS A 117 -11.67 1.04 8.66
CA LYS A 117 -10.41 1.62 8.19
C LYS A 117 -10.67 3.12 8.16
N GLU A 118 -10.19 3.83 9.17
CA GLU A 118 -10.22 5.29 9.16
C GLU A 118 -9.58 5.75 7.85
N THR A 119 -10.38 6.40 7.00
CA THR A 119 -9.90 6.93 5.72
C THR A 119 -9.71 8.43 5.83
N VAL A 120 -8.60 8.95 5.29
CA VAL A 120 -8.40 10.39 5.18
C VAL A 120 -9.21 10.92 3.99
N LYS A 121 -10.24 11.73 4.26
CA LYS A 121 -11.07 12.31 3.19
C LYS A 121 -10.19 13.08 2.19
N GLY A 122 -10.30 12.74 0.91
CA GLY A 122 -9.55 13.40 -0.17
C GLY A 122 -8.09 12.95 -0.32
N PHE A 123 -7.71 11.82 0.29
CA PHE A 123 -6.46 11.11 0.05
C PHE A 123 -6.73 9.60 -0.05
N LYS A 124 -6.09 8.90 -1.00
CA LYS A 124 -6.21 7.44 -1.13
C LYS A 124 -4.91 6.81 -1.63
N TYR A 125 -4.72 5.54 -1.30
CA TYR A 125 -3.73 4.68 -1.94
C TYR A 125 -4.36 4.02 -3.17
N TYR A 126 -3.67 4.05 -4.31
CA TYR A 126 -4.13 3.48 -5.58
C TYR A 126 -3.12 2.47 -6.09
N ASN A 127 -3.58 1.27 -6.43
CA ASN A 127 -2.73 0.22 -7.02
C ASN A 127 -3.07 -0.10 -8.47
N LYS A 128 -4.07 0.56 -9.06
CA LYS A 128 -4.55 0.30 -10.43
C LYS A 128 -5.31 1.51 -10.97
N CYS A 129 -5.46 1.58 -12.29
CA CYS A 129 -6.34 2.56 -12.92
C CYS A 129 -7.82 2.31 -12.62
N ILE A 130 -8.64 3.34 -12.82
CA ILE A 130 -10.09 3.27 -12.60
C ILE A 130 -10.84 2.63 -13.77
N ASN A 131 -10.34 2.78 -15.01
CA ASN A 131 -10.98 2.25 -16.21
C ASN A 131 -10.32 0.96 -16.69
N LYS A 132 -11.14 0.01 -17.18
CA LYS A 132 -10.63 -1.22 -17.81
C LYS A 132 -9.78 -0.89 -19.03
N ASN A 133 -8.78 -1.74 -19.29
CA ASN A 133 -7.83 -1.63 -20.40
C ASN A 133 -7.05 -0.31 -20.45
N GLU A 134 -7.03 0.47 -19.37
CA GLU A 134 -6.04 1.53 -19.18
C GLU A 134 -4.81 0.98 -18.48
N TRP A 135 -3.65 1.47 -18.91
CA TRP A 135 -2.36 1.14 -18.33
C TRP A 135 -1.57 2.41 -18.05
N ALA A 136 -1.25 2.64 -16.78
CA ALA A 136 -0.26 3.63 -16.39
C ALA A 136 1.13 2.99 -16.35
N LEU A 137 1.95 3.35 -17.34
CA LEU A 137 3.40 3.09 -17.34
C LEU A 137 4.08 4.09 -16.41
N THR A 138 4.78 3.60 -15.38
CA THR A 138 5.44 4.44 -14.40
C THR A 138 6.90 4.05 -14.17
N PHE A 139 7.72 5.01 -13.78
CA PHE A 139 9.13 4.83 -13.49
C PHE A 139 9.53 5.52 -12.18
N ASP A 140 10.27 4.81 -11.33
CA ASP A 140 10.75 5.29 -10.04
C ASP A 140 12.26 5.61 -10.08
N ASP A 141 12.72 6.24 -9.00
CA ASP A 141 14.12 6.57 -8.66
C ASP A 141 14.80 7.67 -9.49
N GLY A 142 14.23 8.04 -10.63
CA GLY A 142 14.79 9.07 -11.50
C GLY A 142 14.90 10.46 -10.83
N PRO A 143 15.48 11.46 -11.52
CA PRO A 143 16.03 11.36 -12.87
C PRO A 143 17.34 10.56 -12.91
N TYR A 144 17.60 9.89 -14.03
CA TYR A 144 18.82 9.12 -14.25
C TYR A 144 19.46 9.39 -15.62
N ASN A 145 20.67 8.87 -15.83
CA ASN A 145 21.47 9.16 -17.01
C ASN A 145 20.82 8.76 -18.34
N ASN A 146 20.00 7.70 -18.32
CA ASN A 146 19.37 7.11 -19.52
C ASN A 146 18.00 7.74 -19.83
N ASP A 147 17.49 8.66 -19.01
CA ASP A 147 16.14 9.19 -19.16
C ASP A 147 15.94 9.99 -20.45
N GLU A 148 16.99 10.65 -20.97
CA GLU A 148 16.88 11.35 -22.25
C GLU A 148 16.54 10.37 -23.38
N ALA A 149 17.21 9.22 -23.42
CA ALA A 149 16.96 8.18 -24.42
C ALA A 149 15.60 7.48 -24.21
N LEU A 150 15.19 7.31 -22.94
CA LEU A 150 13.87 6.79 -22.59
C LEU A 150 12.75 7.74 -23.08
N LEU A 151 12.91 9.06 -22.87
CA LEU A 151 11.97 10.06 -23.36
C LEU A 151 11.90 10.06 -24.90
N ASP A 152 13.03 9.87 -25.59
CA ASP A 152 13.04 9.71 -27.05
C ASP A 152 12.24 8.48 -27.50
N LEU A 153 12.39 7.35 -26.81
CA LEU A 153 11.61 6.13 -27.08
C LEU A 153 10.11 6.37 -26.86
N LEU A 154 9.73 6.94 -25.72
CA LEU A 154 8.35 7.22 -25.37
C LEU A 154 7.68 8.15 -26.40
N LYS A 155 8.41 9.18 -26.84
CA LYS A 155 7.95 10.07 -27.92
C LYS A 155 7.76 9.34 -29.25
N ARG A 156 8.71 8.48 -29.66
CA ARG A 156 8.57 7.65 -30.89
C ARG A 156 7.36 6.72 -30.81
N LYS A 157 7.14 6.10 -29.65
CA LYS A 157 6.00 5.21 -29.38
C LYS A 157 4.69 5.96 -29.13
N LYS A 158 4.71 7.30 -29.04
CA LYS A 158 3.56 8.17 -28.73
C LYS A 158 2.88 7.80 -27.39
N VAL A 159 3.70 7.46 -26.39
CA VAL A 159 3.25 7.08 -25.05
C VAL A 159 3.71 8.11 -24.04
N ASN A 160 2.79 8.58 -23.18
CA ASN A 160 3.14 9.39 -22.03
C ASN A 160 3.11 8.54 -20.75
N ALA A 161 4.26 8.46 -20.07
CA ALA A 161 4.44 7.83 -18.76
C ALA A 161 4.32 8.81 -17.57
N THR A 162 4.39 8.28 -16.35
CA THR A 162 4.55 9.03 -15.10
C THR A 162 5.88 8.69 -14.43
N PHE A 163 6.66 9.71 -14.06
CA PHE A 163 7.95 9.56 -13.40
C PHE A 163 7.84 9.98 -11.94
N PHE A 164 8.05 9.06 -11.00
CA PHE A 164 8.19 9.33 -9.59
C PHE A 164 9.67 9.58 -9.30
N ILE A 165 10.04 10.85 -9.13
CA ILE A 165 11.44 11.24 -9.03
C ILE A 165 11.88 11.50 -7.59
N ASN A 166 13.18 11.33 -7.34
CA ASN A 166 13.85 11.73 -6.12
C ASN A 166 14.59 13.07 -6.25
N GLY A 167 14.95 13.63 -5.11
CA GLY A 167 15.80 14.82 -5.02
C GLY A 167 17.29 14.49 -4.99
N ASN A 168 17.68 13.47 -4.23
CA ASN A 168 19.05 13.05 -4.05
C ASN A 168 19.11 11.55 -3.79
N ASN A 169 18.98 10.78 -4.85
CA ASN A 169 19.10 9.31 -4.86
C ASN A 169 20.15 8.89 -5.91
N VAL A 170 19.71 8.44 -7.09
CA VAL A 170 20.58 7.97 -8.19
C VAL A 170 21.28 9.11 -8.93
N MET A 171 20.66 10.29 -8.94
CA MET A 171 21.22 11.55 -9.41
C MET A 171 20.73 12.67 -8.49
N SER A 172 21.58 13.66 -8.23
CA SER A 172 21.12 14.87 -7.56
C SER A 172 20.28 15.72 -8.52
N ILE A 173 19.07 16.08 -8.09
CA ILE A 173 18.14 16.97 -8.79
C ILE A 173 18.77 18.34 -9.09
N LYS A 174 19.78 18.74 -8.32
CA LYS A 174 20.47 20.03 -8.43
C LYS A 174 21.35 20.13 -9.69
N THR A 175 21.67 19.02 -10.33
CA THR A 175 22.53 19.02 -11.52
C THR A 175 21.82 19.63 -12.73
N ALA A 176 22.58 20.23 -13.64
CA ALA A 176 22.04 20.76 -14.90
C ALA A 176 21.35 19.68 -15.75
N LYS A 177 21.88 18.45 -15.72
CA LYS A 177 21.30 17.31 -16.43
C LYS A 177 19.94 16.91 -15.84
N ALA A 178 19.83 16.76 -14.51
CA ALA A 178 18.56 16.48 -13.86
C ALA A 178 17.50 17.56 -14.18
N LYS A 179 17.87 18.84 -14.07
CA LYS A 179 16.99 19.95 -14.45
C LYS A 179 16.48 19.81 -15.89
N LYS A 180 17.37 19.56 -16.85
CA LYS A 180 17.03 19.37 -18.27
C LYS A 180 16.05 18.21 -18.47
N ILE A 181 16.32 17.07 -17.83
CA ILE A 181 15.46 15.87 -17.91
C ILE A 181 14.06 16.17 -17.37
N ILE A 182 13.95 16.77 -16.18
CA ILE A 182 12.65 17.07 -15.54
C ILE A 182 11.83 18.06 -16.37
N GLN A 183 12.48 19.11 -16.91
CA GLN A 183 11.82 20.05 -17.81
C GLN A 183 11.31 19.38 -19.09
N ARG A 184 12.09 18.41 -19.60
CA ARG A 184 11.71 17.64 -20.78
C ARG A 184 10.54 16.70 -20.50
N MET A 185 10.53 16.01 -19.37
CA MET A 185 9.40 15.19 -18.92
C MET A 185 8.09 16.00 -18.97
N ASP A 186 8.07 17.17 -18.34
CA ASP A 186 6.88 18.03 -18.31
C ASP A 186 6.48 18.56 -19.70
N LYS A 187 7.45 19.08 -20.46
CA LYS A 187 7.21 19.64 -21.79
C LYS A 187 6.67 18.62 -22.79
N GLU A 188 7.08 17.35 -22.67
CA GLU A 188 6.64 16.27 -23.55
C GLU A 188 5.33 15.61 -23.09
N GLY A 189 4.71 16.11 -22.02
CA GLY A 189 3.38 15.69 -21.56
C GLY A 189 3.40 14.50 -20.59
N HIS A 190 4.56 14.18 -20.03
CA HIS A 190 4.66 13.22 -18.93
C HIS A 190 4.28 13.88 -17.59
N ILE A 191 3.92 13.06 -16.61
CA ILE A 191 3.77 13.54 -15.23
C ILE A 191 5.08 13.39 -14.49
N VAL A 192 5.47 14.43 -13.78
CA VAL A 192 6.54 14.41 -12.77
C VAL A 192 5.89 14.40 -11.39
N ALA A 193 6.04 13.30 -10.65
CA ALA A 193 5.48 13.06 -9.34
C ALA A 193 6.57 12.82 -8.29
N SER A 194 6.22 12.89 -7.00
CA SER A 194 7.20 12.79 -5.91
C SER A 194 7.50 11.34 -5.52
N HIS A 195 8.79 11.02 -5.30
CA HIS A 195 9.24 9.77 -4.70
C HIS A 195 10.02 9.98 -3.40
N THR A 196 9.79 11.10 -2.70
CA THR A 196 10.61 11.62 -1.57
C THR A 196 11.96 12.18 -2.00
N TRP A 197 12.61 12.97 -1.15
CA TRP A 197 13.89 13.58 -1.46
C TRP A 197 15.01 12.52 -1.53
N SER A 198 15.16 11.67 -0.53
CA SER A 198 16.28 10.74 -0.37
C SER A 198 15.90 9.25 -0.36
N HIS A 199 14.71 8.90 -0.87
CA HIS A 199 14.23 7.52 -0.98
C HIS A 199 14.09 6.83 0.41
N ILE A 200 13.45 7.54 1.35
CA ILE A 200 13.24 7.05 2.72
C ILE A 200 12.06 6.10 2.84
N ASN A 201 12.16 5.13 3.75
CA ASN A 201 10.98 4.37 4.21
C ASN A 201 10.08 5.28 5.06
N ILE A 202 9.02 5.84 4.47
CA ILE A 202 8.15 6.81 5.14
C ILE A 202 7.34 6.23 6.31
N ALA A 203 7.21 4.91 6.41
CA ALA A 203 6.49 4.27 7.52
C ALA A 203 7.29 4.28 8.83
N GLU A 204 8.61 4.41 8.74
CA GLU A 204 9.55 4.36 9.87
C GLU A 204 10.04 5.75 10.29
N LYS A 205 9.56 6.81 9.62
CA LYS A 205 10.00 8.19 9.86
C LYS A 205 8.97 9.00 10.62
N SER A 206 9.48 10.00 11.33
CA SER A 206 8.63 10.98 12.00
C SER A 206 7.85 11.81 10.98
N LYS A 207 6.74 12.40 11.43
CA LYS A 207 5.96 13.35 10.63
C LYS A 207 6.82 14.50 10.11
N GLN A 208 7.72 15.04 10.93
CA GLN A 208 8.59 16.15 10.56
C GLN A 208 9.58 15.75 9.46
N GLU A 209 10.16 14.55 9.55
CA GLU A 209 11.04 14.03 8.51
C GLU A 209 10.28 13.80 7.19
N LEU A 210 9.08 13.21 7.26
CA LEU A 210 8.23 13.04 6.07
C LEU A 210 7.92 14.40 5.42
N ILE A 211 7.51 15.40 6.20
CA ILE A 211 7.24 16.75 5.68
C ILE A 211 8.48 17.30 4.96
N LYS A 212 9.66 17.24 5.60
CA LYS A 212 10.91 17.73 5.03
C LYS A 212 11.24 17.04 3.70
N GLU A 213 11.11 15.72 3.64
CA GLU A 213 11.39 14.92 2.46
C GLU A 213 10.47 15.26 1.28
N MET A 214 9.19 15.53 1.54
CA MET A 214 8.25 15.91 0.50
C MET A 214 8.46 17.36 0.04
N THR A 215 8.48 18.32 0.97
CA THR A 215 8.54 19.75 0.62
C THR A 215 9.86 20.14 -0.02
N GLN A 216 10.96 19.52 0.41
CA GLN A 216 12.27 19.81 -0.19
C GLN A 216 12.31 19.39 -1.66
N LEU A 217 11.70 18.26 -2.03
CA LEU A 217 11.60 17.85 -3.43
C LEU A 217 10.62 18.75 -4.21
N GLU A 218 9.47 19.07 -3.62
CA GLU A 218 8.47 19.96 -4.22
C GLU A 218 9.05 21.31 -4.64
N ASP A 219 9.89 21.92 -3.80
CA ASP A 219 10.51 23.21 -4.10
C ASP A 219 11.36 23.17 -5.38
N TYR A 220 12.09 22.07 -5.61
CA TYR A 220 12.89 21.90 -6.83
C TYR A 220 12.02 21.59 -8.05
N ILE A 221 11.00 20.73 -7.91
CA ILE A 221 10.07 20.45 -9.00
C ILE A 221 9.36 21.75 -9.42
N TYR A 222 8.83 22.50 -8.45
CA TYR A 222 8.17 23.78 -8.71
C TYR A 222 9.12 24.78 -9.37
N LYS A 223 10.37 24.88 -8.89
CA LYS A 223 11.39 25.73 -9.51
C LYS A 223 11.66 25.38 -10.99
N TYR A 224 11.55 24.12 -11.38
CA TYR A 224 11.91 23.67 -12.73
C TYR A 224 10.75 23.70 -13.72
N ILE A 225 9.53 23.39 -13.26
CA ILE A 225 8.37 23.22 -14.15
C ILE A 225 7.14 24.04 -13.71
N GLY A 226 7.23 24.81 -12.63
CA GLY A 226 6.14 25.68 -12.15
C GLY A 226 4.95 24.94 -11.56
N LYS A 227 5.09 23.65 -11.23
CA LYS A 227 4.02 22.77 -10.76
C LYS A 227 4.45 22.04 -9.49
N LYS A 228 3.53 21.91 -8.52
CA LYS A 228 3.75 21.09 -7.31
C LYS A 228 3.02 19.75 -7.45
N PRO A 229 3.68 18.60 -7.27
CA PRO A 229 3.01 17.30 -7.36
C PRO A 229 1.85 17.15 -6.38
N ALA A 230 0.73 16.59 -6.85
CA ALA A 230 -0.35 16.11 -6.01
C ALA A 230 -0.33 14.57 -5.85
N PHE A 231 0.56 13.90 -6.58
CA PHE A 231 0.80 12.47 -6.50
C PHE A 231 2.20 12.17 -5.97
N MET A 232 2.29 11.12 -5.17
CA MET A 232 3.57 10.55 -4.78
C MET A 232 3.50 9.03 -4.81
N ARG A 233 4.66 8.37 -4.89
CA ARG A 233 4.79 6.96 -4.59
C ARG A 233 5.68 6.80 -3.37
N PRO A 234 5.29 6.06 -2.33
CA PRO A 234 6.17 5.75 -1.22
C PRO A 234 7.32 4.84 -1.67
N PRO A 235 8.59 5.15 -1.35
CA PRO A 235 9.68 4.20 -1.46
C PRO A 235 9.32 2.86 -0.80
N TYR A 236 9.67 1.76 -1.46
CA TYR A 236 9.37 0.39 -1.02
C TYR A 236 7.86 0.05 -0.88
N GLY A 237 6.97 0.94 -1.33
CA GLY A 237 5.53 0.82 -1.04
C GLY A 237 5.19 1.02 0.44
N ALA A 238 6.10 1.62 1.22
CA ALA A 238 5.95 1.72 2.65
C ALA A 238 4.81 2.67 3.07
N GLY A 239 4.12 2.32 4.15
CA GLY A 239 3.11 3.17 4.75
C GLY A 239 1.73 3.09 4.09
N ASP A 240 1.46 2.09 3.24
CA ASP A 240 0.11 1.80 2.76
C ASP A 240 -0.84 1.54 3.94
N GLY A 241 -1.99 2.22 3.94
CA GLY A 241 -2.96 2.18 5.02
C GLY A 241 -2.54 2.86 6.33
N ASN A 242 -1.34 3.45 6.41
CA ASN A 242 -0.92 4.19 7.60
C ASN A 242 -1.62 5.55 7.66
N LEU A 243 -2.47 5.74 8.67
CA LEU A 243 -3.31 6.92 8.80
C LEU A 243 -2.50 8.22 9.03
N GLU A 244 -1.42 8.17 9.79
CA GLU A 244 -0.62 9.37 10.08
C GLU A 244 0.17 9.81 8.84
N VAL A 245 0.69 8.84 8.08
CA VAL A 245 1.29 9.09 6.75
C VAL A 245 0.26 9.72 5.82
N ALA A 246 -0.94 9.15 5.72
CA ALA A 246 -2.01 9.66 4.87
C ALA A 246 -2.45 11.07 5.29
N LYS A 247 -2.61 11.35 6.59
CA LYS A 247 -2.94 12.69 7.11
C LYS A 247 -1.85 13.69 6.79
N THR A 248 -0.59 13.30 6.97
CA THR A 248 0.57 14.16 6.70
C THR A 248 0.67 14.50 5.21
N LEU A 249 0.63 13.50 4.32
CA LEU A 249 0.63 13.71 2.87
C LEU A 249 -0.57 14.58 2.44
N LYS A 250 -1.76 14.32 2.99
CA LYS A 250 -2.93 15.15 2.68
C LYS A 250 -2.74 16.61 3.09
N SER A 251 -2.14 16.86 4.25
CA SER A 251 -1.87 18.23 4.74
C SER A 251 -0.89 19.00 3.85
N LEU A 252 -0.06 18.30 3.07
CA LEU A 252 0.88 18.87 2.10
C LEU A 252 0.29 19.02 0.69
N GLY A 253 -1.01 18.73 0.50
CA GLY A 253 -1.69 18.86 -0.78
C GLY A 253 -1.68 17.61 -1.65
N TYR A 254 -1.08 16.50 -1.22
CA TYR A 254 -1.19 15.24 -1.95
C TYR A 254 -2.62 14.68 -1.89
N THR A 255 -3.02 14.05 -2.99
CA THR A 255 -4.34 13.42 -3.13
C THR A 255 -4.25 11.91 -3.39
N ALA A 256 -3.08 11.43 -3.83
CA ALA A 256 -2.85 10.02 -4.09
C ALA A 256 -1.44 9.57 -3.69
N ALA A 257 -1.37 8.46 -2.96
CA ALA A 257 -0.20 7.59 -2.93
C ALA A 257 -0.37 6.49 -3.99
N CYS A 258 0.53 6.45 -4.96
CA CYS A 258 0.45 5.58 -6.12
C CYS A 258 1.30 4.33 -5.87
N MET A 259 0.64 3.22 -5.59
CA MET A 259 1.22 1.89 -5.48
C MET A 259 1.31 1.27 -6.89
N TRP A 260 1.17 -0.04 -7.00
CA TRP A 260 1.14 -0.78 -8.26
C TRP A 260 0.40 -2.11 -8.08
N ASN A 261 -0.08 -2.68 -9.18
CA ASN A 261 -0.62 -4.04 -9.22
C ASN A 261 0.15 -4.95 -10.18
N VAL A 262 1.06 -4.39 -10.98
CA VAL A 262 2.04 -5.12 -11.77
C VAL A 262 3.41 -4.59 -11.40
N ASP A 263 4.25 -5.46 -10.83
CA ASP A 263 5.65 -5.18 -10.55
C ASP A 263 6.47 -5.93 -11.59
N THR A 264 7.29 -5.24 -12.40
CA THR A 264 8.10 -5.91 -13.41
C THR A 264 9.31 -6.61 -12.79
N LEU A 265 9.65 -6.27 -11.53
CA LEU A 265 10.87 -6.67 -10.85
C LEU A 265 12.11 -6.44 -11.72
N ASP A 266 12.10 -5.40 -12.54
CA ASP A 266 13.21 -5.03 -13.43
C ASP A 266 14.54 -4.88 -12.67
N TRP A 267 14.48 -4.33 -11.45
CA TRP A 267 15.63 -4.15 -10.58
C TRP A 267 16.21 -5.46 -10.02
N ASP A 268 15.38 -6.46 -9.73
CA ASP A 268 15.78 -7.76 -9.18
C ASP A 268 16.13 -8.76 -10.30
N LYS A 269 15.39 -8.70 -11.41
CA LYS A 269 15.54 -9.58 -12.58
C LYS A 269 16.43 -8.97 -13.66
N SER A 270 17.15 -7.90 -13.36
CA SER A 270 18.13 -7.26 -14.25
C SER A 270 17.57 -6.86 -15.62
N GLY A 271 16.30 -6.43 -15.65
CA GLY A 271 15.58 -6.05 -16.87
C GLY A 271 15.20 -7.24 -17.77
N ASN A 272 14.95 -8.42 -17.20
CA ASN A 272 14.51 -9.59 -17.96
C ASN A 272 13.10 -9.35 -18.57
N ILE A 273 13.06 -9.24 -19.89
CA ILE A 273 11.84 -8.92 -20.65
C ILE A 273 10.78 -10.02 -20.49
N ASP A 274 11.15 -11.29 -20.65
CA ASP A 274 10.20 -12.40 -20.54
C ASP A 274 9.55 -12.47 -19.16
N TYR A 275 10.32 -12.15 -18.11
CA TYR A 275 9.80 -12.07 -16.75
C TYR A 275 8.79 -10.92 -16.61
N ALA A 276 9.14 -9.71 -17.05
CA ALA A 276 8.25 -8.56 -16.98
C ALA A 276 6.94 -8.82 -17.75
N LEU A 277 7.02 -9.33 -18.98
CA LEU A 277 5.83 -9.64 -19.78
C LEU A 277 4.98 -10.76 -19.16
N LYS A 278 5.60 -11.73 -18.46
CA LYS A 278 4.87 -12.74 -17.69
C LYS A 278 4.09 -12.11 -16.53
N GLU A 279 4.62 -11.09 -15.85
CA GLU A 279 3.89 -10.37 -14.80
C GLU A 279 2.70 -9.61 -15.39
N PHE A 280 2.87 -8.89 -16.51
CA PHE A 280 1.74 -8.25 -17.20
C PHE A 280 0.66 -9.24 -17.62
N LYS A 281 1.04 -10.41 -18.14
CA LYS A 281 0.10 -11.45 -18.62
C LYS A 281 -0.89 -11.90 -17.53
N LYS A 282 -0.50 -11.89 -16.25
CA LYS A 282 -1.39 -12.26 -15.11
C LYS A 282 -2.55 -11.28 -14.90
N TYR A 283 -2.44 -10.07 -15.42
CA TYR A 283 -3.38 -8.97 -15.18
C TYR A 283 -4.13 -8.50 -16.43
N LEU A 284 -3.96 -9.17 -17.58
CA LEU A 284 -4.73 -8.86 -18.80
C LEU A 284 -6.24 -8.85 -18.52
N GLY A 285 -6.93 -7.86 -19.09
CA GLY A 285 -8.34 -7.58 -18.87
C GLY A 285 -8.66 -6.78 -17.59
N LYS A 286 -7.65 -6.46 -16.76
CA LYS A 286 -7.78 -5.60 -15.57
C LYS A 286 -7.13 -4.23 -15.83
N PRO A 287 -7.55 -3.14 -15.16
CA PRO A 287 -6.76 -1.90 -15.15
C PRO A 287 -5.37 -2.14 -14.57
N ILE A 288 -4.34 -1.51 -15.15
CA ILE A 288 -2.94 -1.74 -14.76
C ILE A 288 -2.25 -0.44 -14.38
N LEU A 289 -1.52 -0.48 -13.27
CA LEU A 289 -0.54 0.50 -12.86
C LEU A 289 0.76 -0.29 -12.64
N SER A 290 1.73 -0.13 -13.56
CA SER A 290 2.98 -0.89 -13.52
C SER A 290 4.08 -0.13 -12.79
N LEU A 291 4.91 -0.84 -12.03
CA LEU A 291 6.15 -0.34 -11.43
C LEU A 291 7.35 -0.74 -12.31
N ASN A 292 8.14 0.25 -12.71
CA ASN A 292 9.47 0.11 -13.30
C ASN A 292 10.42 1.12 -12.63
N HIS A 293 11.72 1.01 -12.88
CA HIS A 293 12.73 1.90 -12.34
C HIS A 293 13.56 2.54 -13.46
N ASN A 294 13.92 3.82 -13.31
CA ASN A 294 14.88 4.49 -14.19
C ASN A 294 16.30 3.95 -14.01
N TYR A 295 16.57 3.26 -12.89
CA TYR A 295 17.87 2.76 -12.49
C TYR A 295 17.77 1.44 -11.71
N TYR A 296 18.73 0.55 -11.94
CA TYR A 296 19.04 -0.58 -11.07
C TYR A 296 20.48 -1.05 -11.31
N LYS A 297 21.00 -1.93 -10.45
CA LYS A 297 22.36 -2.46 -10.57
C LYS A 297 22.54 -3.14 -11.94
N ASP A 298 23.51 -2.66 -12.72
CA ASP A 298 23.84 -3.12 -14.08
C ASP A 298 22.84 -2.77 -15.20
N ILE A 299 22.00 -1.74 -14.97
CA ILE A 299 21.19 -1.15 -16.03
C ILE A 299 22.09 -0.53 -17.11
N THR A 300 21.73 -0.73 -18.38
CA THR A 300 22.31 -0.02 -19.51
C THR A 300 21.19 0.66 -20.28
N GLU A 301 21.50 1.68 -21.08
CA GLU A 301 20.53 2.32 -21.96
C GLU A 301 19.80 1.27 -22.81
N LYS A 302 20.55 0.37 -23.47
CA LYS A 302 19.96 -0.71 -24.28
C LYS A 302 18.98 -1.58 -23.49
N LYS A 303 19.33 -2.03 -22.29
CA LYS A 303 18.45 -2.88 -21.46
C LYS A 303 17.16 -2.14 -21.10
N LEU A 304 17.27 -0.91 -20.64
CA LEU A 304 16.12 -0.07 -20.31
C LEU A 304 15.20 0.11 -21.52
N LEU A 305 15.76 0.52 -22.66
CA LEU A 305 14.97 0.80 -23.85
C LEU A 305 14.30 -0.46 -24.40
N SER A 306 15.01 -1.60 -24.47
CA SER A 306 14.43 -2.85 -24.96
C SER A 306 13.31 -3.38 -24.06
N LEU A 307 13.45 -3.25 -22.74
CA LEU A 307 12.39 -3.62 -21.80
C LEU A 307 11.15 -2.75 -22.02
N VAL A 308 11.31 -1.43 -21.95
CA VAL A 308 10.18 -0.49 -22.08
C VAL A 308 9.49 -0.60 -23.44
N GLU A 309 10.27 -0.75 -24.52
CA GLU A 309 9.73 -0.98 -25.86
C GLU A 309 8.86 -2.26 -25.91
N SER A 310 9.35 -3.36 -25.32
CA SER A 310 8.63 -4.63 -25.29
C SER A 310 7.36 -4.56 -24.45
N GLU A 311 7.39 -3.85 -23.31
CA GLU A 311 6.19 -3.60 -22.49
C GLU A 311 5.14 -2.81 -23.26
N ILE A 312 5.56 -1.73 -23.93
CA ILE A 312 4.65 -0.89 -24.72
C ILE A 312 4.00 -1.70 -25.83
N ASP A 313 4.80 -2.42 -26.62
CA ASP A 313 4.30 -3.20 -27.75
C ASP A 313 3.39 -4.34 -27.28
N PHE A 314 3.75 -5.01 -26.18
CA PHE A 314 2.92 -6.05 -25.56
C PHE A 314 1.58 -5.50 -25.08
N MET A 315 1.57 -4.38 -24.36
CA MET A 315 0.35 -3.82 -23.80
C MET A 315 -0.59 -3.29 -24.89
N ILE A 316 -0.05 -2.56 -25.88
CA ILE A 316 -0.84 -2.07 -27.02
C ILE A 316 -1.42 -3.23 -27.83
N SER A 317 -0.63 -4.27 -28.13
CA SER A 317 -1.14 -5.44 -28.87
C SER A 317 -2.21 -6.23 -28.12
N ASN A 318 -2.25 -6.13 -26.78
CA ASN A 318 -3.31 -6.70 -25.94
C ASN A 318 -4.47 -5.72 -25.67
N GLY A 319 -4.58 -4.64 -26.45
CA GLY A 319 -5.72 -3.72 -26.42
C GLY A 319 -5.72 -2.73 -25.26
N TYR A 320 -4.57 -2.54 -24.58
CA TYR A 320 -4.45 -1.50 -23.57
C TYR A 320 -4.17 -0.13 -24.18
N LYS A 321 -4.74 0.89 -23.55
CA LYS A 321 -4.45 2.29 -23.79
C LYS A 321 -3.43 2.78 -22.75
N PRO A 322 -2.21 3.15 -23.16
CA PRO A 322 -1.27 3.81 -22.26
C PRO A 322 -1.81 5.19 -21.84
N VAL A 323 -1.78 5.48 -20.54
CA VAL A 323 -2.24 6.73 -19.97
C VAL A 323 -1.31 7.24 -18.87
N THR A 324 -1.29 8.55 -18.66
CA THR A 324 -0.65 9.20 -17.52
C THR A 324 -1.46 8.96 -16.23
N MET A 325 -0.81 9.12 -15.07
CA MET A 325 -1.43 8.83 -13.77
C MET A 325 -2.70 9.66 -13.48
N ASP A 326 -2.78 10.91 -13.95
CA ASP A 326 -3.98 11.75 -13.81
C ASP A 326 -5.21 11.13 -14.47
N LYS A 327 -5.04 10.61 -15.70
CA LYS A 327 -6.08 9.90 -16.44
C LYS A 327 -6.39 8.56 -15.79
N CYS A 328 -5.35 7.80 -15.44
CA CYS A 328 -5.47 6.51 -14.76
C CYS A 328 -6.30 6.60 -13.46
N LEU A 329 -6.13 7.67 -12.69
CA LEU A 329 -6.80 7.84 -11.39
C LEU A 329 -8.04 8.76 -11.44
N GLY A 330 -8.23 9.51 -12.53
CA GLY A 330 -9.27 10.55 -12.62
C GLY A 330 -9.04 11.71 -11.65
N LEU A 331 -7.78 12.07 -11.40
CA LEU A 331 -7.37 13.10 -10.43
C LEU A 331 -6.42 14.11 -11.09
N LYS A 332 -6.27 15.30 -10.48
CA LYS A 332 -5.27 16.28 -10.92
C LYS A 332 -3.87 15.84 -10.48
N ALA A 333 -2.91 15.82 -11.41
CA ALA A 333 -1.51 15.48 -11.13
C ALA A 333 -0.78 16.49 -10.26
N TYR A 334 -1.25 17.73 -10.24
CA TYR A 334 -0.60 18.87 -9.58
C TYR A 334 -1.61 19.63 -8.72
N GLN A 335 -1.10 20.28 -7.67
CA GLN A 335 -1.85 21.00 -6.65
C GLN A 335 -2.52 22.28 -7.17
#